data_AF-A0A494XN82-F1
#
_entry.id   AF-A0A494XN82-F1
#
_cell.length_a   1.000
_cell.length_b   1.000
_cell.length_c   1.000
_cell.angle_alpha   90.00
_cell.angle_beta   90.00
_cell.angle_gamma   90.00
#
_symmetry.space_group_name_H-M   'P 1'
#
loop_
_entity.id
_entity.type
_entity.pdbx_description
1 polymer ?
#
loop_
_entity_poly.entity_id
_entity_poly.type
_entity_poly.pdbx_seq_one_letter_code
_entity_poly.pdbx_strand_id
1 'polypeptide(L)'
;MNRADASPWIETLVESHDEVLELWIGNESKLLPQRGLASAAEIRDQCSALLCVMIEALQKSNSFDADDAAWAPVRAHLAEVSTRQARRGFSAMETATFVFSIKAPLVAHARRLIGDMSSLSALIRSLSLLIDSLGLHTAETYGRSRDEIVRRQQLELLELSTPVIQLWPRVLALPLIGTLDSSRAQIAMENLLHKIVATGAIAVVIDITGVPAFDTLVAQHLLKTVAAARLLGAKCVISGMRPYTAQTIVDLGIDLSQVVTKSTLRDAFVVALNWARRAAMTQ
;
A
#
# COMPACT_ATOMS: atom_id res chain seq x y z
N MET A 1 -8.22 33.15 -17.11
CA MET A 1 -8.20 34.45 -16.43
C MET A 1 -6.97 34.49 -15.55
N ASN A 2 -6.23 35.60 -15.49
CA ASN A 2 -5.07 35.72 -14.60
C ASN A 2 -5.52 36.26 -13.22
N ARG A 3 -4.61 36.33 -12.24
CA ARG A 3 -4.92 36.90 -10.91
C ARG A 3 -5.35 38.37 -10.97
N ALA A 4 -4.71 39.19 -11.80
CA ALA A 4 -4.99 40.62 -11.85
C ALA A 4 -6.47 40.89 -12.21
N ASP A 5 -7.01 40.14 -13.17
CA ASP A 5 -8.42 40.19 -13.56
C ASP A 5 -9.37 39.71 -12.43
N ALA A 6 -8.86 38.86 -11.53
CA ALA A 6 -9.64 38.24 -10.44
C ALA A 6 -9.54 38.99 -9.10
N SER A 7 -8.57 39.90 -8.93
CA SER A 7 -8.22 40.49 -7.62
C SER A 7 -9.42 41.07 -6.87
N PRO A 8 -10.30 41.86 -7.51
CA PRO A 8 -11.47 42.43 -6.82
C PRO A 8 -12.43 41.36 -6.26
N TRP A 9 -12.58 40.24 -6.97
CA TRP A 9 -13.38 39.11 -6.51
C TRP A 9 -12.69 38.33 -5.39
N ILE A 10 -11.36 38.18 -5.44
CA ILE A 10 -10.59 37.49 -4.39
C ILE A 10 -10.63 38.28 -3.08
N GLU A 11 -10.48 39.61 -3.14
CA GLU A 11 -10.52 40.50 -1.96
C GLU A 11 -11.89 40.44 -1.26
N THR A 12 -12.97 40.56 -2.04
CA THR A 12 -14.35 40.44 -1.51
C THR A 12 -14.70 39.03 -1.02
N LEU A 13 -14.10 37.99 -1.61
CA LEU A 13 -14.27 36.60 -1.13
C LEU A 13 -13.68 36.42 0.27
N VAL A 14 -12.57 37.08 0.59
CA VAL A 14 -11.95 37.04 1.92
C VAL A 14 -12.89 37.66 2.96
N GLU A 15 -13.49 38.80 2.62
CA GLU A 15 -14.45 39.50 3.49
C GLU A 15 -15.75 38.71 3.68
N SER A 16 -16.18 37.97 2.64
CA SER A 16 -17.47 37.25 2.61
C SER A 16 -17.34 35.74 2.82
N HIS A 17 -16.20 35.26 3.31
CA HIS A 17 -15.92 33.81 3.37
C HIS A 17 -16.89 33.05 4.27
N ASP A 18 -17.35 33.66 5.37
CA ASP A 18 -18.36 33.07 6.26
C ASP A 18 -19.70 32.83 5.54
N GLU A 19 -20.13 33.77 4.68
CA GLU A 19 -21.36 33.59 3.89
C GLU A 19 -21.21 32.44 2.89
N VAL A 20 -20.05 32.38 2.21
CA VAL A 20 -19.74 31.31 1.26
C VAL A 20 -19.69 29.95 1.96
N LEU A 21 -19.13 29.90 3.17
CA LEU A 21 -19.04 28.70 3.99
C LEU A 21 -20.43 28.17 4.39
N GLU A 22 -21.32 29.03 4.89
CA GLU A 22 -22.68 28.63 5.26
C GLU A 22 -23.49 28.14 4.05
N LEU A 23 -23.34 28.81 2.90
CA LEU A 23 -23.97 28.38 1.65
C LEU A 23 -23.43 27.02 1.20
N TRP A 24 -22.13 26.76 1.39
CA TRP A 24 -21.51 25.50 1.04
C TRP A 24 -21.99 24.35 1.93
N ILE A 25 -21.99 24.53 3.26
CA ILE A 25 -22.49 23.54 4.23
C ILE A 25 -23.97 23.20 3.92
N GLY A 26 -24.78 24.20 3.60
CA GLY A 26 -26.18 24.02 3.22
C GLY A 26 -26.38 23.24 1.92
N ASN A 27 -25.43 23.30 0.98
CA ASN A 27 -25.47 22.53 -0.27
C ASN A 27 -24.94 21.11 -0.11
N GLU A 28 -23.89 20.92 0.68
CA GLU A 28 -23.31 19.61 0.97
C GLU A 28 -24.32 18.65 1.59
N SER A 29 -25.08 19.13 2.57
CA SER A 29 -26.14 18.34 3.23
C SER A 29 -27.23 17.83 2.28
N LYS A 30 -27.40 18.46 1.10
CA LYS A 30 -28.36 18.05 0.06
C LYS A 30 -27.75 17.10 -0.97
N LEU A 31 -26.47 17.27 -1.30
CA LEU A 31 -25.77 16.52 -2.36
C LEU A 31 -25.27 15.15 -1.88
N LEU A 32 -24.87 15.07 -0.62
CA LEU A 32 -24.40 13.84 0.01
C LEU A 32 -25.37 13.49 1.15
N PRO A 33 -26.43 12.69 0.89
CA PRO A 33 -27.29 12.18 1.95
C PRO A 33 -26.39 11.47 2.96
N GLN A 34 -26.39 11.98 4.20
CA GLN A 34 -25.51 11.51 5.25
C GLN A 34 -25.54 9.98 5.30
N ARG A 35 -24.45 9.31 4.90
CA ARG A 35 -24.24 7.90 5.21
C ARG A 35 -23.95 7.69 6.70
N GLY A 36 -24.54 8.50 7.59
CA GLY A 36 -24.45 8.40 9.06
C GLY A 36 -23.05 8.52 9.66
N LEU A 37 -22.03 8.95 8.89
CA LEU A 37 -20.62 8.80 9.28
C LEU A 37 -19.89 10.10 9.64
N ALA A 38 -20.45 11.27 9.33
CA ALA A 38 -19.86 12.56 9.69
C ALA A 38 -20.87 13.43 10.46
N SER A 39 -20.47 13.97 11.60
CA SER A 39 -21.28 14.91 12.37
C SER A 39 -21.37 16.28 11.67
N ALA A 40 -22.40 17.07 11.98
CA ALA A 40 -22.53 18.42 11.43
C ALA A 40 -21.31 19.32 11.77
N ALA A 41 -20.69 19.09 12.93
CA ALA A 41 -19.45 19.77 13.33
C ALA A 41 -18.28 19.35 12.43
N GLU A 42 -18.11 18.05 12.15
CA GLU A 42 -17.04 17.57 11.28
C GLU A 42 -17.15 18.07 9.84
N ILE A 43 -18.38 18.23 9.32
CA ILE A 43 -18.62 18.81 7.99
C ILE A 43 -18.23 20.28 7.99
N ARG A 44 -18.66 21.05 9.00
CA ARG A 44 -18.29 22.46 9.14
C ARG A 44 -16.78 22.64 9.22
N ASP A 45 -16.10 21.84 10.04
CA ASP A 45 -14.64 21.90 10.19
C ASP A 45 -13.92 21.58 8.86
N GLN A 46 -14.39 20.58 8.12
CA GLN A 46 -13.84 20.23 6.81
C GLN A 46 -14.05 21.34 5.77
N CYS A 47 -15.28 21.87 5.66
CA CYS A 47 -15.57 22.97 4.74
C CYS A 47 -14.75 24.21 5.11
N SER A 48 -14.69 24.57 6.39
CA SER A 48 -13.95 25.74 6.87
C SER A 48 -12.46 25.60 6.57
N ALA A 49 -11.84 24.46 6.94
CA ALA A 49 -10.43 24.23 6.70
C ALA A 49 -10.07 24.29 5.21
N LEU A 50 -10.86 23.63 4.35
CA LEU A 50 -10.60 23.64 2.91
C LEU A 50 -10.81 25.04 2.30
N LEU A 51 -11.88 25.74 2.67
CA LEU A 51 -12.13 27.10 2.18
C LEU A 51 -11.00 28.06 2.57
N CYS A 52 -10.52 28.00 3.81
CA CYS A 52 -9.41 28.83 4.29
C CYS A 52 -8.14 28.62 3.46
N VAL A 53 -7.72 27.36 3.28
CA VAL A 53 -6.49 27.06 2.51
C VAL A 53 -6.66 27.40 1.03
N MET A 54 -7.88 27.28 0.47
CA MET A 54 -8.17 27.72 -0.90
C MET A 54 -8.11 29.24 -1.06
N ILE A 55 -8.65 30.02 -0.11
CA ILE A 55 -8.57 31.49 -0.12
C ILE A 55 -7.12 31.94 -0.04
N GLU A 56 -6.32 31.33 0.85
CA GLU A 56 -4.88 31.62 0.92
C GLU A 56 -4.15 31.31 -0.40
N ALA A 57 -4.48 30.20 -1.05
CA ALA A 57 -3.91 29.84 -2.34
C ALA A 57 -4.31 30.84 -3.43
N LEU A 58 -5.57 31.29 -3.45
CA LEU A 58 -6.06 32.33 -4.37
C LEU A 58 -5.34 33.67 -4.16
N GLN A 59 -5.08 34.06 -2.91
CA GLN A 59 -4.35 35.29 -2.59
C GLN A 59 -2.86 35.24 -2.97
N LYS A 60 -2.25 34.06 -3.02
CA LYS A 60 -0.82 33.88 -3.33
C LYS A 60 -0.56 33.55 -4.80
N SER A 61 -1.46 32.80 -5.44
CA SER A 61 -1.33 32.33 -6.81
C SER A 61 -1.53 33.44 -7.83
N ASN A 62 -0.76 33.41 -8.93
CA ASN A 62 -0.99 34.28 -10.09
C ASN A 62 -1.91 33.64 -11.15
N SER A 63 -2.32 32.39 -10.94
CA SER A 63 -3.09 31.57 -11.87
C SER A 63 -4.20 30.76 -11.17
N PHE A 64 -5.16 30.27 -11.96
CA PHE A 64 -6.14 29.26 -11.52
C PHE A 64 -5.69 27.87 -11.95
N ASP A 65 -4.40 27.58 -11.81
CA ASP A 65 -3.82 26.28 -12.09
C ASP A 65 -3.59 25.53 -10.78
N ALA A 66 -4.19 24.35 -10.67
CA ALA A 66 -4.04 23.51 -9.49
C ALA A 66 -2.61 23.02 -9.29
N ASP A 67 -1.74 23.06 -10.30
CA ASP A 67 -0.33 22.62 -10.22
C ASP A 67 0.62 23.71 -9.73
N ASP A 68 0.19 24.98 -9.72
CA ASP A 68 0.97 26.11 -9.20
C ASP A 68 1.38 25.86 -7.74
N ALA A 69 2.57 26.36 -7.37
CA ALA A 69 3.16 26.17 -6.05
C ALA A 69 2.28 26.72 -4.92
N ALA A 70 1.50 27.78 -5.18
CA ALA A 70 0.56 28.35 -4.22
C ALA A 70 -0.57 27.38 -3.84
N TRP A 71 -0.89 26.40 -4.70
CA TRP A 71 -1.92 25.38 -4.47
C TRP A 71 -1.39 24.12 -3.80
N ALA A 72 -0.07 24.01 -3.58
CA ALA A 72 0.52 22.83 -2.92
C ALA A 72 -0.09 22.54 -1.52
N PRO A 73 -0.38 23.55 -0.66
CA PRO A 73 -1.08 23.32 0.61
C PRO A 73 -2.49 22.75 0.44
N VAL A 74 -3.23 23.20 -0.58
CA VAL A 74 -4.58 22.68 -0.89
C VAL A 74 -4.48 21.22 -1.35
N ARG A 75 -3.55 20.91 -2.27
CA ARG A 75 -3.29 19.54 -2.74
C ARG A 75 -2.90 18.62 -1.58
N ALA A 76 -2.09 19.08 -0.64
CA ALA A 76 -1.68 18.33 0.54
C ALA A 76 -2.85 18.07 1.50
N HIS A 77 -3.65 19.09 1.79
CA HIS A 77 -4.85 18.95 2.63
C HIS A 77 -5.85 17.94 2.03
N LEU A 78 -6.14 18.08 0.74
CA LEU A 78 -7.03 17.17 0.00
C LEU A 78 -6.49 15.73 -0.07
N ALA A 79 -5.16 15.56 -0.16
CA ALA A 79 -4.54 14.24 -0.12
C ALA A 79 -4.71 13.57 1.25
N GLU A 80 -4.59 14.34 2.34
CA GLU A 80 -4.83 13.84 3.69
C GLU A 80 -6.30 13.43 3.90
N VAL A 81 -7.24 14.27 3.45
CA VAL A 81 -8.68 13.96 3.51
C VAL A 81 -8.97 12.68 2.72
N SER A 82 -8.51 12.58 1.47
CA SER A 82 -8.72 11.41 0.61
C SER A 82 -8.16 10.12 1.23
N THR A 83 -6.95 10.17 1.80
CA THR A 83 -6.32 9.03 2.49
C THR A 83 -7.10 8.60 3.72
N ARG A 84 -7.59 9.57 4.52
CA ARG A 84 -8.40 9.31 5.72
C ARG A 84 -9.73 8.66 5.36
N GLN A 85 -10.39 9.16 4.32
CA GLN A 85 -11.65 8.63 3.82
C GLN A 85 -11.49 7.21 3.25
N ALA A 86 -10.39 6.93 2.54
CA ALA A 86 -10.07 5.60 2.04
C ALA A 86 -9.94 4.55 3.15
N ARG A 87 -9.32 4.91 4.28
CA ARG A 87 -9.19 4.02 5.46
C ARG A 87 -10.53 3.77 6.16
N ARG A 88 -11.48 4.70 6.07
CA ARG A 88 -12.83 4.60 6.63
C ARG A 88 -13.82 3.89 5.69
N GLY A 89 -13.40 3.48 4.50
CA GLY A 89 -14.22 2.75 3.54
C GLY A 89 -15.12 3.61 2.65
N PHE A 90 -14.90 4.93 2.62
CA PHE A 90 -15.55 5.82 1.66
C PHE A 90 -15.01 5.60 0.25
N SER A 91 -15.78 6.00 -0.75
CA SER A 91 -15.42 5.97 -2.16
C SER A 91 -14.67 7.22 -2.61
N ALA A 92 -13.89 7.09 -3.69
CA ALA A 92 -13.27 8.24 -4.36
C ALA A 92 -14.31 9.30 -4.77
N MET A 93 -15.50 8.87 -5.18
CA MET A 93 -16.58 9.74 -5.66
C MET A 93 -17.08 10.69 -4.57
N GLU A 94 -17.19 10.22 -3.32
CA GLU A 94 -17.68 11.04 -2.21
C GLU A 94 -16.72 12.21 -1.93
N THR A 95 -15.41 11.96 -1.93
CA THR A 95 -14.40 13.01 -1.72
C THR A 95 -14.36 13.99 -2.90
N ALA A 96 -14.43 13.49 -4.13
CA ALA A 96 -14.47 14.35 -5.31
C ALA A 96 -15.75 15.22 -5.35
N THR A 97 -16.90 14.65 -4.98
CA THR A 97 -18.19 15.36 -4.93
C THR A 97 -18.17 16.47 -3.89
N PHE A 98 -17.58 16.22 -2.71
CA PHE A 98 -17.33 17.24 -1.69
C PHE A 98 -16.50 18.41 -2.24
N VAL A 99 -15.44 18.13 -3.01
CA VAL A 99 -14.64 19.20 -3.64
C VAL A 99 -15.44 19.95 -4.71
N PHE A 100 -16.23 19.24 -5.53
CA PHE A 100 -17.01 19.86 -6.60
C PHE A 100 -18.15 20.75 -6.11
N SER A 101 -18.71 20.46 -4.94
CA SER A 101 -19.87 21.21 -4.44
C SER A 101 -19.56 22.66 -4.06
N ILE A 102 -18.29 23.01 -3.83
CA ILE A 102 -17.86 24.40 -3.58
C ILE A 102 -18.06 25.31 -4.81
N LYS A 103 -18.20 24.74 -6.02
CA LYS A 103 -18.44 25.51 -7.25
C LYS A 103 -19.70 26.36 -7.13
N ALA A 104 -20.80 25.81 -6.63
CA ALA A 104 -22.07 26.54 -6.59
C ALA A 104 -22.01 27.79 -5.68
N PRO A 105 -21.51 27.71 -4.42
CA PRO A 105 -21.28 28.89 -3.58
C PRO A 105 -20.36 29.94 -4.21
N LEU A 106 -19.22 29.52 -4.79
CA LEU A 106 -18.25 30.46 -5.39
C LEU A 106 -18.83 31.16 -6.62
N VAL A 107 -19.58 30.45 -7.45
CA VAL A 107 -20.28 31.02 -8.62
C VAL A 107 -21.39 31.98 -8.19
N ALA A 108 -22.15 31.63 -7.14
CA ALA A 108 -23.17 32.51 -6.59
C ALA A 108 -22.56 33.82 -6.05
N HIS A 109 -21.42 33.72 -5.36
CA HIS A 109 -20.66 34.88 -4.88
C HIS A 109 -20.16 35.75 -6.06
N ALA A 110 -19.52 35.13 -7.06
CA ALA A 110 -19.02 35.83 -8.24
C ALA A 110 -20.12 36.60 -9.00
N ARG A 111 -21.31 36.00 -9.16
CA ARG A 111 -22.45 36.60 -9.87
C ARG A 111 -22.97 37.89 -9.24
N ARG A 112 -22.79 38.08 -7.93
CA ARG A 112 -23.26 39.29 -7.24
C ARG A 112 -22.34 40.49 -7.44
N LEU A 113 -21.07 40.24 -7.75
CA LEU A 113 -20.03 41.27 -7.80
C LEU A 113 -19.63 41.62 -9.23
N ILE A 114 -19.62 40.63 -10.12
CA ILE A 114 -19.18 40.81 -11.50
C ILE A 114 -20.40 41.08 -12.38
N GLY A 115 -20.55 42.34 -12.81
CA GLY A 115 -21.66 42.78 -13.65
C GLY A 115 -21.54 42.42 -15.12
N ASP A 116 -20.32 42.23 -15.64
CA ASP A 116 -20.11 41.93 -17.06
C ASP A 116 -20.05 40.41 -17.32
N MET A 117 -20.76 39.98 -18.36
CA MET A 117 -20.89 38.55 -18.67
C MET A 117 -19.56 37.92 -19.14
N SER A 118 -18.68 38.71 -19.75
CA SER A 118 -17.39 38.22 -20.24
C SER A 118 -16.48 37.82 -19.07
N SER A 119 -16.23 38.72 -18.12
CA SER A 119 -15.38 38.46 -16.96
C SER A 119 -16.01 37.42 -16.04
N LEU A 120 -17.34 37.46 -15.86
CA LEU A 120 -18.03 36.42 -15.10
C LEU A 120 -17.83 35.04 -15.73
N SER A 121 -18.01 34.91 -17.05
CA SER A 121 -17.79 33.63 -17.74
C SER A 121 -16.34 33.16 -17.66
N ALA A 122 -15.38 34.08 -17.75
CA ALA A 122 -13.95 33.78 -17.66
C ALA A 122 -13.57 33.28 -16.27
N LEU A 123 -14.09 33.91 -15.20
CA LEU A 123 -13.89 33.47 -13.82
C LEU A 123 -14.54 32.12 -13.57
N ILE A 124 -15.81 31.93 -13.95
CA ILE A 124 -16.53 30.67 -13.77
C ILE A 124 -15.77 29.52 -14.44
N ARG A 125 -15.27 29.73 -15.66
CA ARG A 125 -14.47 28.74 -16.39
C ARG A 125 -13.17 28.43 -15.66
N SER A 126 -12.43 29.46 -15.23
CA SER A 126 -11.17 29.30 -14.50
C SER A 126 -11.36 28.58 -13.16
N LEU A 127 -12.37 28.95 -12.38
CA LEU A 127 -12.73 28.27 -11.13
C LEU A 127 -13.16 26.82 -11.37
N SER A 128 -13.97 26.57 -12.40
CA SER A 128 -14.43 25.23 -12.71
C SER A 128 -13.27 24.30 -13.02
N LEU A 129 -12.34 24.71 -13.90
CA LEU A 129 -11.15 23.93 -14.25
C LEU A 129 -10.24 23.67 -13.05
N LEU A 130 -10.02 24.68 -12.22
CA LEU A 130 -9.25 24.55 -10.99
C LEU A 130 -9.86 23.51 -10.04
N ILE A 131 -11.16 23.65 -9.75
CA ILE A 131 -11.87 22.76 -8.82
C ILE A 131 -11.99 21.34 -9.41
N ASP A 132 -12.14 21.21 -10.73
CA ASP A 132 -12.12 19.92 -11.44
C ASP A 132 -10.78 19.22 -11.27
N SER A 133 -9.68 19.95 -11.42
CA SER A 133 -8.33 19.42 -11.22
C SER A 133 -8.10 19.00 -9.75
N LEU A 134 -8.56 19.79 -8.78
CA LEU A 134 -8.48 19.45 -7.36
C LEU A 134 -9.33 18.20 -7.01
N GLY A 135 -10.52 18.06 -7.59
CA GLY A 135 -11.33 16.86 -7.41
C GLY A 135 -10.68 15.63 -8.04
N LEU A 136 -10.08 15.77 -9.23
CA LEU A 136 -9.33 14.68 -9.86
C LEU A 136 -8.10 14.25 -9.04
N HIS A 137 -7.38 15.21 -8.46
CA HIS A 137 -6.26 14.95 -7.52
C HIS A 137 -6.71 14.12 -6.32
N THR A 138 -7.91 14.37 -5.77
CA THR A 138 -8.44 13.53 -4.68
C THR A 138 -8.71 12.09 -5.11
N ALA A 139 -9.24 11.90 -6.32
CA ALA A 139 -9.53 10.57 -6.87
C ALA A 139 -8.26 9.78 -7.18
N GLU A 140 -7.23 10.44 -7.72
CA GLU A 140 -5.91 9.83 -7.95
C GLU A 140 -5.25 9.42 -6.63
N THR A 141 -5.26 10.32 -5.64
CA THR A 141 -4.69 10.04 -4.31
C THR A 141 -5.40 8.86 -3.64
N TYR A 142 -6.72 8.78 -3.78
CA TYR A 142 -7.50 7.65 -3.29
C TYR A 142 -7.05 6.33 -3.94
N GLY A 143 -6.92 6.32 -5.27
CA GLY A 143 -6.45 5.15 -6.02
C GLY A 143 -5.09 4.67 -5.53
N ARG A 144 -4.11 5.57 -5.44
CA ARG A 144 -2.77 5.27 -4.91
C ARG A 144 -2.81 4.73 -3.48
N SER A 145 -3.64 5.31 -2.61
CA SER A 145 -3.78 4.83 -1.22
C SER A 145 -4.40 3.44 -1.15
N ARG A 146 -5.38 3.12 -2.01
CA ARG A 146 -6.00 1.78 -2.06
C ARG A 146 -5.03 0.75 -2.60
N ASP A 147 -4.29 1.09 -3.65
CA ASP A 147 -3.27 0.20 -4.23
C ASP A 147 -2.17 -0.11 -3.21
N GLU A 148 -1.73 0.86 -2.41
CA GLU A 148 -0.75 0.64 -1.35
C GLU A 148 -1.30 -0.25 -0.22
N ILE A 149 -2.58 -0.09 0.16
CA ILE A 149 -3.23 -0.97 1.14
C ILE A 149 -3.26 -2.41 0.62
N VAL A 150 -3.68 -2.60 -0.64
CA VAL A 150 -3.75 -3.93 -1.27
C VAL A 150 -2.36 -4.55 -1.35
N ARG A 151 -1.35 -3.78 -1.79
CA ARG A 151 0.04 -4.23 -1.90
C ARG A 151 0.60 -4.65 -0.55
N ARG A 152 0.34 -3.87 0.51
CA ARG A 152 0.77 -4.19 1.87
C ARG A 152 0.12 -5.47 2.39
N GLN A 153 -1.18 -5.62 2.20
CA GLN A 153 -1.90 -6.83 2.57
C GLN A 153 -1.35 -8.07 1.84
N GLN A 154 -1.01 -7.93 0.56
CA GLN A 154 -0.36 -9.00 -0.21
C GLN A 154 1.02 -9.36 0.37
N LEU A 155 1.85 -8.37 0.71
CA LEU A 155 3.17 -8.62 1.31
C LEU A 155 3.08 -9.27 2.69
N GLU A 156 2.16 -8.82 3.56
CA GLU A 156 1.93 -9.44 4.87
C GLU A 156 1.48 -10.90 4.71
N LEU A 157 0.62 -11.20 3.74
CA LEU A 157 0.25 -12.57 3.40
C LEU A 157 1.46 -13.39 2.92
N LEU A 158 2.40 -12.80 2.18
CA LEU A 158 3.62 -13.46 1.74
C LEU A 158 4.58 -13.73 2.92
N GLU A 159 4.78 -12.79 3.82
CA GLU A 159 5.62 -12.97 5.02
C GLU A 159 5.06 -14.04 5.97
N LEU A 160 3.73 -14.08 6.16
CA LEU A 160 3.06 -15.12 6.94
C LEU A 160 3.11 -16.50 6.29
N SER A 161 3.47 -16.60 5.00
CA SER A 161 3.34 -17.83 4.23
C SER A 161 4.58 -18.74 4.20
N THR A 162 5.72 -18.31 4.78
CA THR A 162 6.95 -19.14 4.88
C THR A 162 7.66 -18.96 6.24
N PRO A 163 6.97 -19.23 7.38
CA PRO A 163 7.57 -19.02 8.69
C PRO A 163 8.74 -19.98 8.94
N VAL A 164 9.91 -19.47 9.31
CA VAL A 164 11.03 -20.30 9.80
C VAL A 164 10.78 -20.64 11.26
N ILE A 165 10.52 -21.91 11.55
CA ILE A 165 10.13 -22.40 12.87
C ILE A 165 11.34 -23.02 13.57
N GLN A 166 11.54 -22.75 14.86
CA GLN A 166 12.54 -23.47 15.65
C GLN A 166 11.93 -24.76 16.21
N LEU A 167 12.41 -25.92 15.75
CA LEU A 167 11.91 -27.22 16.21
C LEU A 167 12.64 -27.72 17.47
N TRP A 168 13.90 -27.32 17.65
CA TRP A 168 14.74 -27.71 18.77
C TRP A 168 15.86 -26.66 18.95
N PRO A 169 16.57 -26.60 20.10
CA PRO A 169 17.84 -25.90 20.17
C PRO A 169 18.76 -26.22 18.98
N ARG A 170 19.12 -25.18 18.22
CA ARG A 170 19.95 -25.22 17.00
C ARG A 170 19.38 -26.04 15.82
N VAL A 171 18.08 -26.34 15.83
CA VAL A 171 17.36 -27.00 14.72
C VAL A 171 16.20 -26.12 14.26
N LEU A 172 16.21 -25.75 12.98
CA LEU A 172 15.15 -24.98 12.33
C LEU A 172 14.36 -25.83 11.34
N ALA A 173 13.14 -25.39 11.01
CA ALA A 173 12.33 -25.90 9.93
C ALA A 173 11.85 -24.76 9.03
N LEU A 174 11.88 -25.01 7.72
CA LEU A 174 11.35 -24.14 6.68
C LEU A 174 10.25 -24.92 5.91
N PRO A 175 8.98 -24.77 6.28
CA PRO A 175 7.87 -25.35 5.53
C PRO A 175 7.61 -24.53 4.26
N LEU A 176 7.56 -25.22 3.12
CA LEU A 176 7.19 -24.64 1.83
C LEU A 176 5.78 -25.11 1.45
N ILE A 177 4.86 -24.15 1.34
CA ILE A 177 3.43 -24.41 1.06
C ILE A 177 3.00 -23.63 -0.18
N GLY A 178 2.26 -24.32 -1.06
CA GLY A 178 1.69 -23.76 -2.26
C GLY A 178 2.68 -23.70 -3.42
N THR A 179 2.41 -22.83 -4.38
CA THR A 179 3.32 -22.57 -5.51
C THR A 179 4.52 -21.79 -5.01
N LEU A 180 5.71 -22.33 -5.24
CA LEU A 180 6.96 -21.65 -4.93
C LEU A 180 7.40 -20.84 -6.15
N ASP A 181 7.00 -19.57 -6.20
CA ASP A 181 7.53 -18.62 -7.19
C ASP A 181 8.89 -18.05 -6.74
N SER A 182 9.57 -17.35 -7.65
CA SER A 182 10.91 -16.80 -7.43
C SER A 182 10.97 -15.77 -6.30
N SER A 183 9.92 -14.98 -6.09
CA SER A 183 9.85 -13.96 -5.04
C SER A 183 9.71 -14.62 -3.66
N ARG A 184 8.77 -15.56 -3.52
CA ARG A 184 8.55 -16.31 -2.28
C ARG A 184 9.76 -17.15 -1.89
N ALA A 185 10.41 -17.77 -2.86
CA ALA A 185 11.61 -18.55 -2.60
C ALA A 185 12.77 -17.69 -2.09
N GLN A 186 12.93 -16.49 -2.63
CA GLN A 186 13.94 -15.54 -2.18
C GLN A 186 13.68 -15.07 -0.74
N ILE A 187 12.45 -14.67 -0.43
CA ILE A 187 12.04 -14.26 0.93
C ILE A 187 12.25 -15.40 1.93
N ALA A 188 11.84 -16.62 1.58
CA ALA A 188 12.02 -17.81 2.42
C ALA A 188 13.50 -18.09 2.71
N MET A 189 14.35 -17.96 1.69
CA MET A 189 15.80 -18.11 1.84
C MET A 189 16.37 -17.04 2.76
N GLU A 190 16.06 -15.77 2.54
CA GLU A 190 16.56 -14.65 3.37
C GLU A 190 16.15 -14.81 4.84
N ASN A 191 14.89 -15.12 5.10
CA ASN A 191 14.37 -15.39 6.44
C ASN A 191 15.10 -16.57 7.10
N LEU A 192 15.34 -17.65 6.36
CA LEU A 192 16.07 -18.81 6.87
C LEU A 192 17.51 -18.43 7.25
N LEU A 193 18.24 -17.74 6.36
CA LEU A 193 19.62 -17.34 6.60
C LEU A 193 19.73 -16.41 7.81
N HIS A 194 18.85 -15.41 7.92
CA HIS A 194 18.77 -14.55 9.10
C HIS A 194 18.54 -15.35 10.39
N LYS A 195 17.61 -16.32 10.36
CA LYS A 195 17.30 -17.14 11.54
C LYS A 195 18.43 -18.09 11.92
N ILE A 196 19.16 -18.64 10.94
CA ILE A 196 20.35 -19.47 11.18
C ILE A 196 21.36 -18.70 12.01
N VAL A 197 21.71 -17.48 11.58
CA VAL A 197 22.67 -16.62 12.28
C VAL A 197 22.15 -16.25 13.67
N ALA A 198 20.90 -15.80 13.77
CA ALA A 198 20.32 -15.34 15.04
C ALA A 198 20.22 -16.46 16.10
N THR A 199 20.03 -17.71 15.68
CA THR A 199 19.82 -18.85 16.59
C THR A 199 21.04 -19.77 16.72
N GLY A 200 22.11 -19.54 15.95
CA GLY A 200 23.26 -20.44 15.85
C GLY A 200 22.88 -21.85 15.38
N ALA A 201 21.84 -21.94 14.54
CA ALA A 201 21.34 -23.22 14.05
C ALA A 201 22.37 -23.91 13.15
N ILE A 202 22.48 -25.23 13.33
CA ILE A 202 23.40 -26.07 12.55
C ILE A 202 22.67 -27.15 11.75
N ALA A 203 21.36 -27.25 11.94
CA ALA A 203 20.51 -28.17 11.21
C ALA A 203 19.22 -27.46 10.78
N VAL A 204 18.84 -27.66 9.53
CA VAL A 204 17.62 -27.11 8.92
C VAL A 204 16.85 -28.24 8.26
N VAL A 205 15.56 -28.32 8.55
CA VAL A 205 14.62 -29.20 7.86
C VAL A 205 13.83 -28.38 6.86
N ILE A 206 13.96 -28.65 5.56
CA ILE A 206 13.18 -27.98 4.52
C ILE A 206 12.02 -28.91 4.14
N ASP A 207 10.79 -28.53 4.47
CA ASP A 207 9.63 -29.38 4.23
C ASP A 207 8.90 -28.99 2.95
N ILE A 208 8.98 -29.85 1.94
CA ILE A 208 8.33 -29.66 0.64
C ILE A 208 6.98 -30.39 0.53
N THR A 209 6.44 -30.90 1.64
CA THR A 209 5.17 -31.65 1.64
C THR A 209 4.00 -30.84 1.06
N GLY A 210 4.04 -29.51 1.18
CA GLY A 210 3.03 -28.59 0.67
C GLY A 210 3.27 -28.08 -0.76
N VAL A 211 4.28 -28.56 -1.47
CA VAL A 211 4.63 -28.14 -2.85
C VAL A 211 4.03 -29.14 -3.84
N PRO A 212 2.97 -28.78 -4.59
CA PRO A 212 2.22 -29.73 -5.43
C PRO A 212 2.94 -30.10 -6.74
N ALA A 213 3.73 -29.18 -7.30
CA ALA A 213 4.48 -29.37 -8.53
C ALA A 213 5.95 -29.03 -8.29
N PHE A 214 6.84 -29.96 -8.66
CA PHE A 214 8.27 -29.77 -8.55
C PHE A 214 8.84 -29.54 -9.95
N ASP A 215 9.25 -28.31 -10.25
CA ASP A 215 9.83 -27.94 -11.54
C ASP A 215 11.32 -27.56 -11.38
N THR A 216 11.94 -27.18 -12.49
CA THR A 216 13.35 -26.76 -12.52
C THR A 216 13.60 -25.46 -11.74
N LEU A 217 12.62 -24.54 -11.67
CA LEU A 217 12.76 -23.27 -10.97
C LEU A 217 12.75 -23.50 -9.45
N VAL A 218 11.80 -24.27 -8.94
CA VAL A 218 11.70 -24.68 -7.54
C VAL A 218 12.98 -25.37 -7.09
N ALA A 219 13.48 -26.30 -7.90
CA ALA A 219 14.72 -27.01 -7.63
C ALA A 219 15.94 -26.08 -7.51
N GLN A 220 16.08 -25.13 -8.42
CA GLN A 220 17.18 -24.15 -8.40
C GLN A 220 17.14 -23.29 -7.14
N HIS A 221 15.96 -22.80 -6.75
CA HIS A 221 15.82 -22.01 -5.52
C HIS A 221 16.11 -22.83 -4.26
N LEU A 222 15.64 -24.08 -4.20
CA LEU A 222 15.95 -24.99 -3.10
C LEU A 222 17.45 -25.25 -2.98
N LEU A 223 18.12 -25.56 -4.09
CA LEU A 223 19.56 -25.80 -4.12
C LEU A 223 20.37 -24.57 -3.70
N LYS A 224 19.97 -23.37 -4.16
CA LYS A 224 20.57 -22.10 -3.71
C LYS A 224 20.40 -21.90 -2.20
N THR A 225 19.21 -22.17 -1.67
CA THR A 225 18.90 -22.07 -0.24
C THR A 225 19.77 -23.03 0.58
N VAL A 226 19.88 -24.29 0.14
CA VAL A 226 20.73 -25.30 0.80
C VAL A 226 22.20 -24.91 0.74
N ALA A 227 22.69 -24.42 -0.40
CA ALA A 227 24.07 -23.98 -0.56
C ALA A 227 24.39 -22.79 0.37
N ALA A 228 23.52 -21.79 0.42
CA ALA A 228 23.69 -20.61 1.28
C ALA A 228 23.66 -20.98 2.77
N ALA A 229 22.72 -21.83 3.20
CA ALA A 229 22.67 -22.31 4.59
C ALA A 229 23.94 -23.08 4.96
N ARG A 230 24.48 -23.89 4.04
CA ARG A 230 25.75 -24.62 4.23
C ARG A 230 26.94 -23.69 4.40
N LEU A 231 27.00 -22.59 3.65
CA LEU A 231 28.06 -21.57 3.82
C LEU A 231 28.02 -20.91 5.21
N LEU A 232 26.84 -20.83 5.83
CA LEU A 232 26.67 -20.37 7.21
C LEU A 232 26.88 -21.47 8.27
N GLY A 233 27.32 -22.67 7.87
CA GLY A 233 27.60 -23.79 8.77
C GLY A 233 26.37 -24.63 9.15
N ALA A 234 25.23 -24.43 8.50
CA ALA A 234 24.02 -25.23 8.74
C ALA A 234 23.84 -26.33 7.70
N LYS A 235 23.60 -27.57 8.16
CA LYS A 235 23.28 -28.71 7.29
C LYS A 235 21.77 -28.78 7.02
N CYS A 236 21.39 -29.03 5.78
CA CYS A 236 19.99 -29.14 5.39
C CYS A 236 19.57 -30.59 5.12
N VAL A 237 18.35 -30.92 5.51
CA VAL A 237 17.63 -32.15 5.12
C VAL A 237 16.28 -31.75 4.52
N ILE A 238 15.93 -32.33 3.38
CA ILE A 238 14.64 -32.10 2.73
C ILE A 238 13.66 -33.20 3.19
N SER A 239 12.48 -32.80 3.66
CA SER A 239 11.36 -33.71 3.96
C SER A 239 10.22 -33.58 2.95
N GLY A 240 9.35 -34.59 2.88
CA GLY A 240 8.21 -34.57 1.95
C GLY A 240 8.54 -35.15 0.58
N MET A 241 9.64 -35.89 0.45
CA MET A 241 10.06 -36.54 -0.80
C MET A 241 9.16 -37.74 -1.10
N ARG A 242 8.09 -37.51 -1.85
CA ARG A 242 7.13 -38.52 -2.31
C ARG A 242 7.66 -39.23 -3.58
N PRO A 243 7.19 -40.45 -3.90
CA PRO A 243 7.64 -41.19 -5.08
C PRO A 243 7.54 -40.40 -6.38
N TYR A 244 6.40 -39.72 -6.59
CA TYR A 244 6.19 -38.87 -7.78
C TYR A 244 7.21 -37.72 -7.86
N THR A 245 7.44 -37.00 -6.75
CA THR A 245 8.42 -35.90 -6.69
C THR A 245 9.84 -36.39 -6.98
N ALA A 246 10.22 -37.55 -6.44
CA ALA A 246 11.52 -38.15 -6.70
C ALA A 246 11.69 -38.52 -8.18
N GLN A 247 10.66 -39.06 -8.82
CA GLN A 247 10.66 -39.34 -10.25
C GLN A 247 10.80 -38.06 -11.08
N THR A 248 10.04 -37.01 -10.77
CA THR A 248 10.14 -35.72 -11.45
C THR A 248 11.54 -35.12 -11.34
N ILE A 249 12.20 -35.22 -10.19
CA ILE A 249 13.57 -34.74 -9.99
C ILE A 249 14.56 -35.46 -10.92
N VAL A 250 14.40 -36.78 -11.06
CA VAL A 250 15.22 -37.60 -11.96
C VAL A 250 14.95 -37.24 -13.42
N ASP A 251 13.69 -37.12 -13.82
CA ASP A 251 13.28 -36.78 -15.18
C ASP A 251 13.78 -35.38 -15.61
N LEU A 252 13.82 -34.43 -14.67
CA LEU A 252 14.35 -33.08 -14.89
C LEU A 252 15.88 -33.00 -14.82
N GLY A 253 16.58 -34.08 -14.47
CA GLY A 253 18.04 -34.11 -14.37
C GLY A 253 18.60 -33.25 -13.22
N ILE A 254 17.85 -33.06 -12.13
CA ILE A 254 18.27 -32.26 -10.99
C ILE A 254 19.16 -33.11 -10.08
N ASP A 255 20.40 -32.67 -9.84
CA ASP A 255 21.33 -33.34 -8.94
C ASP A 255 21.11 -32.91 -7.47
N LEU A 256 20.57 -33.83 -6.66
CA LEU A 256 20.42 -33.69 -5.22
C LEU A 256 21.40 -34.58 -4.42
N SER A 257 22.46 -35.10 -5.04
CA SER A 257 23.42 -36.02 -4.40
C SER A 257 24.05 -35.48 -3.11
N GLN A 258 24.15 -34.15 -3.00
CA GLN A 258 24.72 -33.45 -1.84
C GLN A 258 23.67 -33.09 -0.76
N VAL A 259 22.41 -33.46 -0.96
CA VAL A 259 21.30 -33.09 -0.06
C VAL A 259 20.67 -34.36 0.52
N VAL A 260 20.58 -34.41 1.85
CA VAL A 260 19.88 -35.52 2.51
C VAL A 260 18.39 -35.35 2.32
N THR A 261 17.72 -36.41 1.87
CA THR A 261 16.28 -36.43 1.61
C THR A 261 15.59 -37.46 2.49
N LYS A 262 14.36 -37.16 2.91
CA LYS A 262 13.48 -38.06 3.66
C LYS A 262 12.04 -37.93 3.17
N SER A 263 11.31 -39.03 3.24
CA SER A 263 9.89 -39.06 2.85
C SER A 263 9.01 -38.28 3.81
N THR A 264 9.32 -38.27 5.11
CA THR A 264 8.51 -37.62 6.15
C THR A 264 9.29 -36.54 6.92
N LEU A 265 8.56 -35.54 7.42
CA LEU A 265 9.09 -34.52 8.33
C LEU A 265 9.70 -35.14 9.59
N ARG A 266 9.10 -36.20 10.11
CA ARG A 266 9.59 -36.93 11.28
C ARG A 266 10.99 -37.48 11.06
N ASP A 267 11.21 -38.18 9.94
CA ASP A 267 12.51 -38.81 9.66
C ASP A 267 13.59 -37.75 9.39
N ALA A 268 13.22 -36.66 8.72
CA ALA A 268 14.12 -35.52 8.53
C ALA A 268 14.50 -34.86 9.86
N PHE A 269 13.53 -34.67 10.75
CA PHE A 269 13.79 -34.11 12.08
C PHE A 269 14.72 -35.00 12.90
N VAL A 270 14.58 -36.33 12.84
CA VAL A 270 15.50 -37.26 13.51
C VAL A 270 16.94 -37.10 12.98
N VAL A 271 17.12 -36.96 11.67
CA VAL A 271 18.44 -36.69 11.06
C VAL A 271 19.03 -35.36 11.56
N ALA A 272 18.23 -34.29 11.54
CA ALA A 272 18.62 -32.96 12.00
C ALA A 272 19.02 -32.96 13.48
N LEU A 273 18.25 -33.64 14.33
CA LEU A 273 18.54 -33.79 15.75
C LEU A 273 19.86 -34.52 16.00
N ASN A 274 20.16 -35.56 15.21
CA ASN A 274 21.43 -36.28 15.30
C ASN A 274 22.62 -35.42 14.88
N TRP A 275 22.47 -34.52 13.90
CA TRP A 275 23.51 -33.51 13.61
C TRP A 275 23.71 -32.56 14.79
N ALA A 276 22.62 -32.05 15.38
CA ALA A 276 22.70 -31.14 16.51
C ALA A 276 23.38 -31.77 17.73
N ARG A 277 23.01 -33.02 18.07
CA ARG A 277 23.60 -33.78 19.17
C ARG A 277 25.11 -34.02 19.00
N ARG A 278 25.55 -34.40 17.80
CA ARG A 278 26.97 -34.63 17.52
C ARG A 278 27.79 -33.37 17.72
N ALA A 279 27.32 -32.22 17.22
CA ALA A 279 28.02 -30.96 17.38
C ALA A 279 28.11 -30.53 18.86
N ALA A 280 27.11 -30.84 19.68
CA ALA A 280 27.14 -30.59 21.12
C ALA A 280 28.14 -31.48 21.88
N MET A 281 28.51 -32.64 21.33
CA MET A 281 29.53 -33.53 21.90
C MET A 281 30.96 -33.17 21.49
N THR A 282 31.13 -32.24 20.53
CA THR A 282 32.45 -31.83 20.01
C THR A 282 32.89 -30.45 20.53
N GLN A 283 32.11 -29.85 21.44
CA GLN A 283 32.39 -28.61 22.16
C GLN A 283 32.64 -28.94 23.63
#